data_AF-A0A527IEG9-F1
#
_entry.id   AF-A0A527IEG9-F1
#
_cell.length_a   1.000
_cell.length_b   1.000
_cell.length_c   1.000
_cell.angle_alpha   90.00
_cell.angle_beta   90.00
_cell.angle_gamma   90.00
#
_symmetry.space_group_name_H-M   'P 1'
#
loop_
_entity.id
_entity.type
_entity.pdbx_description
1 polymer ?
#
loop_
_entity_poly.entity_id
_entity_poly.type
_entity_poly.pdbx_seq_one_letter_code
_entity_poly.pdbx_strand_id
1 'polypeptide(L)'
;MAAKRARAEEELRIRSDRERFSSRGETYRGRKVEIALPAPVWIGRRSSSSIIARYGMGVKFLDELRGRPLADNLIQEAIPAFLDLQPGTTLDSDARGARLRIGQSFIADIDFRR
;
A
#
# COMPACT_ATOMS: atom_id res chain seq x y z
N MET A 1 5.95 -32.02 -8.62
CA MET A 1 6.27 -30.86 -9.49
C MET A 1 5.02 -30.11 -9.96
N ALA A 2 3.99 -30.78 -10.47
CA ALA A 2 2.75 -30.14 -10.96
C ALA A 2 1.98 -29.33 -9.89
N ALA A 3 1.86 -29.85 -8.67
CA ALA A 3 1.16 -29.16 -7.57
C ALA A 3 1.85 -27.85 -7.13
N LYS A 4 3.18 -27.76 -7.23
CA LYS A 4 3.93 -26.51 -6.96
C LYS A 4 3.68 -25.47 -8.05
N ARG A 5 3.57 -25.88 -9.32
CA ARG A 5 3.26 -24.99 -10.44
C ARG A 5 1.84 -24.45 -10.36
N ALA A 6 0.85 -25.29 -10.10
CA ALA A 6 -0.55 -24.87 -9.95
C ALA A 6 -0.72 -23.87 -8.78
N ARG A 7 -0.03 -24.10 -7.65
CA ARG A 7 -0.04 -23.17 -6.52
C ARG A 7 0.66 -21.84 -6.84
N ALA A 8 1.78 -21.89 -7.56
CA ALA A 8 2.47 -20.69 -8.03
C ALA A 8 1.63 -19.90 -9.05
N GLU A 9 0.89 -20.58 -9.93
CA GLU A 9 -0.02 -19.98 -10.92
C GLU A 9 -1.25 -19.34 -10.25
N GLU A 10 -1.84 -19.99 -9.25
CA GLU A 10 -2.93 -19.40 -8.45
C GLU A 10 -2.44 -18.16 -7.69
N GLU A 11 -1.26 -18.24 -7.06
CA GLU A 11 -0.63 -17.09 -6.40
C GLU A 11 -0.30 -15.95 -7.37
N LEU A 12 0.09 -16.27 -8.62
CA LEU A 12 0.32 -15.30 -9.68
C LEU A 12 -0.99 -14.68 -10.18
N ARG A 13 -2.09 -15.45 -10.28
CA ARG A 13 -3.41 -14.95 -10.69
C ARG A 13 -3.98 -13.96 -9.67
N ILE A 14 -3.79 -14.24 -8.38
CA ILE A 14 -4.17 -13.33 -7.28
C ILE A 14 -3.31 -12.04 -7.30
N ARG A 15 -2.14 -12.00 -7.95
CA ARG A 15 -1.37 -10.75 -8.14
C ARG A 15 -2.07 -9.75 -9.06
N SER A 16 -3.09 -10.16 -9.81
CA SER A 16 -3.87 -9.26 -10.67
C SER A 16 -4.72 -8.24 -9.88
N ASP A 17 -4.95 -8.46 -8.58
CA ASP A 17 -5.61 -7.49 -7.69
C ASP A 17 -4.69 -6.34 -7.23
N ARG A 18 -3.44 -6.31 -7.71
CA ARG A 18 -2.47 -5.26 -7.34
C ARG A 18 -2.64 -4.03 -8.25
N GLU A 19 -3.51 -3.12 -7.85
CA GLU A 19 -3.69 -1.81 -8.49
C GLU A 19 -2.54 -0.85 -8.13
N ARG A 20 -2.25 0.10 -9.03
CA ARG A 20 -1.45 1.29 -8.72
C ARG A 20 -2.37 2.38 -8.21
N PHE A 21 -2.07 2.95 -7.05
CA PHE A 21 -2.82 4.07 -6.49
C PHE A 21 -1.89 5.15 -5.99
N SER A 22 -2.38 6.39 -5.96
CA SER A 22 -1.64 7.53 -5.44
C SER A 22 -2.18 7.95 -4.06
N SER A 23 -1.28 8.31 -3.15
CA SER A 23 -1.61 8.91 -1.86
C SER A 23 -0.61 10.00 -1.52
N ARG A 24 -1.08 11.24 -1.28
CA ARG A 24 -0.26 12.45 -1.03
C ARG A 24 0.92 12.63 -2.01
N GLY A 25 0.69 12.40 -3.30
CA GLY A 25 1.70 12.63 -4.35
C GLY A 25 2.69 11.48 -4.57
N GLU A 26 2.68 10.46 -3.72
CA GLU A 26 3.45 9.24 -3.93
C GLU A 26 2.60 8.15 -4.59
N THR A 27 3.25 7.28 -5.37
CA THR A 27 2.59 6.15 -6.06
C THR A 27 2.93 4.86 -5.35
N TYR A 28 1.91 4.05 -5.10
CA TYR A 28 1.99 2.77 -4.45
C TYR A 28 1.42 1.68 -5.35
N ARG A 29 1.86 0.45 -5.12
CA ARG A 29 1.30 -0.75 -5.73
C ARG A 29 0.80 -1.68 -4.64
N GLY A 30 -0.49 -2.01 -4.68
CA GLY A 30 -1.12 -2.80 -3.64
C GLY A 30 -2.60 -2.97 -3.89
N ARG A 31 -3.41 -3.01 -2.84
CA ARG A 31 -4.86 -3.18 -2.97
C ARG A 31 -5.59 -1.88 -2.67
N LYS A 32 -6.74 -1.74 -3.31
CA LYS A 32 -7.69 -0.65 -3.13
C LYS A 32 -9.07 -1.27 -3.12
N VAL A 33 -9.84 -0.96 -2.09
CA VAL A 33 -11.22 -1.39 -1.95
C VAL A 33 -12.05 -0.15 -1.69
N GLU A 34 -13.11 0.01 -2.47
CA GLU A 34 -14.11 1.03 -2.22
C GLU A 34 -15.38 0.34 -1.74
N ILE A 35 -15.88 0.81 -0.59
CA ILE A 35 -17.04 0.27 0.09
C ILE A 35 -18.11 1.36 0.07
N ALA A 36 -19.21 1.10 -0.65
CA ALA A 36 -20.37 1.97 -0.61
C ALA A 36 -21.03 1.90 0.78
N LEU A 37 -21.37 3.06 1.33
CA LEU A 37 -22.11 3.14 2.58
C LEU A 37 -23.60 2.91 2.32
N PRO A 38 -24.32 2.24 3.24
CA PRO A 38 -25.75 1.99 3.08
C PRO A 38 -26.58 3.29 3.09
N ALA A 39 -26.04 4.36 3.67
CA ALA A 39 -26.58 5.71 3.61
C ALA A 39 -25.44 6.74 3.75
N PRO A 40 -25.60 7.98 3.24
CA PRO A 40 -24.61 9.03 3.42
C PRO A 40 -24.39 9.36 4.90
N VAL A 41 -23.13 9.41 5.33
CA VAL A 41 -22.74 9.80 6.69
C VAL A 41 -22.20 11.22 6.68
N TRP A 42 -22.66 12.05 7.61
CA TRP A 42 -22.19 13.42 7.77
C TRP A 42 -20.98 13.47 8.72
N ILE A 43 -19.86 13.99 8.22
CA ILE A 43 -18.65 14.24 9.00
C ILE A 43 -18.37 15.73 8.97
N GLY A 44 -18.67 16.42 10.08
CA GLY A 44 -18.71 17.88 10.12
C GLY A 44 -19.76 18.43 9.13
N ARG A 45 -19.32 19.22 8.15
CA ARG A 45 -20.20 19.86 7.15
C ARG A 45 -20.27 19.11 5.81
N ARG A 46 -19.66 17.93 5.70
CA ARG A 46 -19.57 17.18 4.44
C ARG A 46 -20.21 15.80 4.60
N SER A 47 -21.05 15.41 3.64
CA SER A 47 -21.53 14.04 3.52
C SER A 47 -20.48 13.17 2.84
N SER A 48 -20.48 11.89 3.20
CA SER A 48 -19.66 10.84 2.59
C SER A 48 -20.56 9.67 2.24
N SER A 49 -20.46 9.15 1.01
CA SER A 49 -21.26 8.02 0.53
C SER A 49 -20.46 6.73 0.36
N SER A 50 -19.13 6.80 0.43
CA SER A 50 -18.27 5.62 0.40
C SER A 50 -17.04 5.77 1.29
N ILE A 51 -16.39 4.64 1.55
CA ILE A 51 -15.08 4.56 2.22
C ILE A 51 -14.12 3.90 1.23
N ILE A 52 -12.94 4.49 1.06
CA ILE A 52 -11.84 3.85 0.35
C ILE A 52 -10.82 3.35 1.36
N ALA A 53 -10.47 2.07 1.28
CA ALA A 53 -9.39 1.46 2.03
C ALA A 53 -8.28 1.03 1.07
N ARG A 54 -7.05 1.44 1.34
CA ARG A 54 -5.89 1.16 0.48
C ARG A 54 -4.73 0.70 1.31
N TYR A 55 -3.94 -0.21 0.76
CA TYR A 55 -2.64 -0.54 1.31
C TYR A 55 -1.70 -1.02 0.22
N GLY A 56 -0.42 -0.74 0.35
CA GLY A 56 0.53 -1.12 -0.68
C GLY A 56 1.95 -0.68 -0.41
N MET A 57 2.83 -1.10 -1.31
CA MET A 57 4.24 -0.77 -1.28
C MET A 57 4.53 0.42 -2.19
N GLY A 58 5.43 1.32 -1.79
CA GLY A 58 5.89 2.43 -2.62
C GLY A 58 6.52 1.90 -3.90
N VAL A 59 6.13 2.46 -5.05
CA VAL A 59 6.66 2.01 -6.35
C VAL A 59 8.17 2.21 -6.43
N LYS A 60 8.68 3.35 -5.94
CA LYS A 60 10.12 3.63 -5.89
C LYS A 60 10.88 2.56 -5.08
N PHE A 61 10.36 2.24 -3.90
CA PHE A 61 10.91 1.17 -3.06
C PHE A 61 10.93 -0.19 -3.78
N LEU A 62 9.85 -0.54 -4.49
CA LEU A 62 9.80 -1.77 -5.28
C LEU A 62 10.78 -1.77 -6.46
N ASP A 63 11.00 -0.62 -7.10
CA ASP A 63 11.93 -0.51 -8.23
C ASP A 63 13.39 -0.63 -7.77
N GLU A 64 13.73 -0.06 -6.61
CA GLU A 64 15.05 -0.24 -5.98
C GLU A 64 15.32 -1.70 -5.60
N LEU A 65 14.32 -2.40 -5.03
CA LEU A 65 14.39 -3.83 -4.77
C LEU A 65 14.67 -4.65 -6.05
N ARG A 66 14.06 -4.27 -7.17
CA ARG A 66 14.27 -4.96 -8.46
C ARG A 66 15.65 -4.71 -9.05
N GLY A 67 16.27 -3.57 -8.76
CA GLY A 67 17.62 -3.23 -9.21
C GLY A 67 18.70 -4.09 -8.56
N ARG A 68 18.42 -4.75 -7.42
CA ARG A 68 19.36 -5.62 -6.69
C ARG A 68 18.69 -6.93 -6.28
N PRO A 69 18.34 -7.81 -7.25
CA PRO A 69 17.58 -9.04 -6.98
C PRO A 69 18.38 -10.08 -6.19
N LEU A 70 19.72 -10.00 -6.25
CA LEU A 70 20.66 -10.80 -5.48
C LEU A 70 21.63 -9.84 -4.80
N ALA A 71 21.79 -9.99 -3.49
CA ALA A 71 22.75 -9.23 -2.71
C ALA A 71 23.55 -10.20 -1.86
N ASP A 72 24.88 -10.07 -1.88
CA ASP A 72 25.78 -10.88 -1.06
C ASP A 72 25.71 -10.48 0.43
N ASN A 73 25.29 -9.23 0.70
CA ASN A 73 25.07 -8.68 2.03
C ASN A 73 23.57 -8.67 2.38
N LEU A 74 23.26 -8.50 3.67
CA LEU A 74 21.88 -8.32 4.13
C LEU A 74 21.22 -7.17 3.36
N ILE A 75 19.97 -7.39 2.93
CA ILE A 75 19.20 -6.43 2.11
C ILE A 75 19.10 -5.06 2.80
N GLN A 76 19.08 -5.05 4.13
CA GLN A 76 19.03 -3.85 4.97
C GLN A 76 20.29 -2.97 4.87
N GLU A 77 21.45 -3.58 4.60
CA GLU A 77 22.73 -2.91 4.41
C GLU A 77 22.99 -2.60 2.93
N ALA A 78 22.45 -3.43 2.04
CA ALA A 78 22.67 -3.36 0.61
C ALA A 78 21.72 -2.41 -0.13
N ILE A 79 20.60 -1.98 0.46
CA ILE A 79 19.58 -1.19 -0.24
C ILE A 79 19.30 0.12 0.50
N PRO A 80 19.65 1.29 -0.09
CA PRO A 80 19.40 2.60 0.52
C PRO A 80 17.94 2.83 0.93
N ALA A 81 16.97 2.33 0.14
CA ALA A 81 15.55 2.36 0.47
C ALA A 81 15.20 1.78 1.86
N PHE A 82 16.02 0.86 2.42
CA PHE A 82 15.83 0.34 3.77
C PHE A 82 16.34 1.30 4.85
N LEU A 83 17.38 2.07 4.56
CA LEU A 83 17.85 3.15 5.44
C LEU A 83 16.79 4.27 5.51
N ASP A 84 16.13 4.55 4.39
CA ASP A 84 15.00 5.50 4.30
C ASP A 84 13.72 5.04 5.03
N LEU A 85 13.70 3.81 5.57
CA LEU A 85 12.65 3.37 6.51
C LEU A 85 12.78 4.05 7.87
N GLN A 86 13.96 4.60 8.21
CA GLN A 86 14.14 5.46 9.36
C GLN A 86 13.67 6.87 8.97
N PRO A 87 12.42 7.20 9.33
CA PRO A 87 12.16 7.62 10.70
C PRO A 87 11.15 6.72 11.44
N GLY A 88 10.86 5.53 10.90
CA GLY A 88 9.97 4.55 11.53
C GLY A 88 8.53 4.61 11.02
N THR A 89 7.61 4.19 11.88
CA THR A 89 6.17 4.11 11.57
C THR A 89 5.48 5.42 11.93
N THR A 90 4.82 6.05 10.96
CA THR A 90 4.02 7.27 11.16
C THR A 90 2.54 6.93 11.08
N LEU A 91 1.75 7.44 12.03
CA LEU A 91 0.29 7.34 12.04
C LEU A 91 -0.29 8.76 12.03
N ASP A 92 -0.99 9.10 10.95
CA ASP A 92 -1.77 10.33 10.82
C ASP A 92 -3.26 9.97 10.85
N SER A 93 -4.09 10.63 11.66
CA SER A 93 -5.53 10.41 11.67
C SER A 93 -6.32 11.69 11.89
N ASP A 94 -7.48 11.78 11.26
CA ASP A 94 -8.49 12.81 11.50
C ASP A 94 -9.91 12.21 11.49
N ALA A 95 -10.93 13.06 11.54
CA ALA A 95 -12.33 12.62 11.52
C ALA A 95 -12.76 11.94 10.20
N ARG A 96 -12.00 12.12 9.11
CA ARG A 96 -12.31 11.62 7.76
C ARG A 96 -11.39 10.51 7.29
N GLY A 97 -10.42 10.10 8.09
CA GLY A 97 -9.56 9.01 7.72
C GLY A 97 -8.42 8.75 8.69
N ALA A 98 -7.71 7.68 8.41
CA ALA A 98 -6.49 7.31 9.11
C ALA A 98 -5.47 6.78 8.11
N ARG A 99 -4.20 6.97 8.42
CA ARG A 99 -3.09 6.62 7.56
C ARG A 99 -1.90 6.15 8.39
N LEU A 100 -1.46 4.96 8.09
CA LEU A 100 -0.21 4.36 8.55
C LEU A 100 0.81 4.42 7.43
N ARG A 101 2.04 4.84 7.73
CA ARG A 101 3.20 4.78 6.82
C ARG A 101 4.40 4.16 7.52
N ILE A 102 5.22 3.43 6.77
CA ILE A 102 6.52 2.95 7.22
C ILE A 102 7.56 3.49 6.24
N GLY A 103 8.22 4.59 6.61
CA GLY A 103 9.10 5.36 5.73
C GLY A 103 8.42 5.64 4.37
N GLN A 104 9.13 5.33 3.29
CA GLN A 104 8.65 5.39 1.89
C GLN A 104 8.19 4.02 1.35
N SER A 105 8.30 2.96 2.13
CA SER A 105 8.11 1.60 1.64
C SER A 105 6.67 1.14 1.64
N PHE A 106 5.89 1.53 2.66
CA PHE A 106 4.56 0.98 2.88
C PHE A 106 3.59 2.08 3.31
N ILE A 107 2.36 1.95 2.82
CA ILE A 107 1.21 2.73 3.26
C ILE A 107 0.02 1.82 3.51
N ALA A 108 -0.76 2.15 4.52
CA ALA A 108 -2.15 1.74 4.65
C ALA A 108 -2.98 2.97 5.01
N ASP A 109 -4.05 3.25 4.27
CA ASP A 109 -4.94 4.35 4.58
C ASP A 109 -6.42 3.99 4.37
N ILE A 110 -7.26 4.71 5.09
CA ILE A 110 -8.71 4.65 4.99
C ILE A 110 -9.22 6.10 4.93
N ASP A 111 -10.02 6.42 3.92
CA ASP A 111 -10.58 7.76 3.74
C ASP A 111 -12.08 7.69 3.43
N PHE A 112 -12.85 8.58 4.04
CA PHE A 112 -14.23 8.83 3.65
C PHE A 112 -14.30 9.65 2.36
N ARG A 113 -15.05 9.16 1.37
CA ARG A 113 -15.24 9.77 0.05
C ARG A 113 -16.65 10.34 -0.08
N ARG A 114 -16.76 11.42 -0.85
CA ARG A 114 -18.04 12.09 -1.12
C ARG A 114 -18.89 11.22 -2.03
#